data_AF-A0A166J265-F1
#
_entry.id   AF-A0A166J265-F1
#
_cell.length_a   1.000
_cell.length_b   1.000
_cell.length_c   1.000
_cell.angle_alpha   90.00
_cell.angle_beta   90.00
_cell.angle_gamma   90.00
#
_symmetry.space_group_name_H-M   'P 1'
#
loop_
_entity.id
_entity.type
_entity.pdbx_description
1 polymer ?
#
loop_
_entity_poly.entity_id
_entity_poly.type
_entity_poly.pdbx_seq_one_letter_code
_entity_poly.pdbx_strand_id
1 'polypeptide(L)'
;MRESLRPHWYRVIWELGRLRAYYCRATARCEKVIIAWTALGDVLRLRIADEKAAFEYEREKATLMCAWDECMYHTQRPLVTTRACKGCGEVRYCSRECQVRDWKQGHRNHCKRLKTGK
;
A
#
# COMPACT_ATOMS: atom_id res chain seq x y z
N MET A 1 12.23 4.05 18.06
CA MET A 1 11.78 4.88 16.91
C MET A 1 12.01 4.18 15.57
N ARG A 2 13.26 3.80 15.23
CA ARG A 2 13.59 3.16 13.95
C ARG A 2 12.71 1.96 13.60
N GLU A 3 12.61 0.98 14.51
CA GLU A 3 11.86 -0.26 14.28
C GLU A 3 10.38 -0.04 14.01
N SER A 4 9.76 0.89 14.75
CA SER A 4 8.35 1.26 14.56
C SER A 4 8.13 2.03 13.25
N LEU A 5 9.11 2.83 12.81
CA LEU A 5 8.98 3.66 11.61
C LEU A 5 9.24 2.87 10.32
N ARG A 6 10.18 1.93 10.36
CA ARG A 6 10.67 1.19 9.19
C ARG A 6 9.56 0.63 8.29
N PRO A 7 8.51 -0.06 8.79
CA PRO A 7 7.46 -0.64 7.94
C PRO A 7 6.63 0.40 7.16
N HIS A 8 6.67 1.66 7.60
CA HIS A 8 5.82 2.73 7.06
C HIS A 8 6.62 3.81 6.33
N TRP A 9 7.94 3.89 6.57
CA TRP A 9 8.76 5.00 6.13
C TRP A 9 8.74 5.20 4.61
N TYR A 10 9.09 4.16 3.84
CA TYR A 10 9.11 4.25 2.38
C TYR A 10 7.68 4.31 1.79
N ARG A 11 6.70 3.68 2.45
CA ARG A 11 5.28 3.76 2.07
C ARG A 11 4.80 5.22 2.03
N VAL A 12 5.15 6.02 3.04
CA VAL A 12 4.78 7.45 3.08
C VAL A 12 5.42 8.21 1.92
N ILE A 13 6.71 7.97 1.62
CA ILE A 13 7.39 8.57 0.47
C ILE A 13 6.67 8.21 -0.83
N TRP A 14 6.29 6.94 -0.99
CA TRP A 14 5.58 6.46 -2.18
C TRP A 14 4.20 7.11 -2.33
N GLU A 15 3.40 7.22 -1.27
CA GLU A 15 2.08 7.87 -1.31
C GLU A 15 2.19 9.38 -1.59
N LEU A 16 3.17 10.06 -0.98
CA LEU A 16 3.43 11.48 -1.26
C LEU A 16 3.89 11.67 -2.71
N GLY A 17 4.69 10.74 -3.25
CA GLY A 17 5.08 10.72 -4.66
C GLY A 17 3.88 10.59 -5.60
N ARG A 18 2.92 9.71 -5.27
CA ARG A 18 1.65 9.60 -6.02
C ARG A 18 0.84 10.89 -5.93
N LEU A 19 0.63 11.43 -4.73
CA LEU A 19 -0.14 12.67 -4.55
C LEU A 19 0.49 13.83 -5.32
N ARG A 20 1.82 13.94 -5.31
CA ARG A 20 2.57 14.92 -6.09
C ARG A 20 2.31 14.78 -7.59
N ALA A 21 2.28 13.54 -8.11
CA ALA A 21 2.06 13.27 -9.53
C ALA A 21 0.62 13.54 -9.99
N TYR A 22 -0.37 13.30 -9.13
CA TYR A 22 -1.79 13.43 -9.47
C TYR A 22 -2.41 14.80 -9.14
N TYR A 23 -1.82 15.59 -8.23
CA TYR A 23 -2.40 16.85 -7.75
C TYR A 23 -1.41 18.02 -7.87
N CYS A 24 -1.55 18.84 -8.92
CA CYS A 24 -0.67 19.98 -9.20
C CYS A 24 -0.53 20.99 -8.04
N ARG A 25 -1.60 21.21 -7.25
CA ARG A 25 -1.59 22.12 -6.09
C ARG A 25 -0.84 21.55 -4.88
N ALA A 26 -0.61 20.24 -4.84
CA ALA A 26 0.07 19.57 -3.73
C ALA A 26 1.58 19.46 -3.95
N THR A 27 2.09 19.73 -5.16
CA THR A 27 3.45 19.38 -5.58
C THR A 27 4.54 19.92 -4.65
N ALA A 28 4.57 21.24 -4.41
CA ALA A 28 5.60 21.86 -3.58
C ALA A 28 5.50 21.46 -2.09
N ARG A 29 4.30 21.19 -1.58
CA ARG A 29 4.10 20.75 -0.19
C ARG A 29 4.56 19.30 -0.02
N CYS A 30 4.16 18.41 -0.94
CA CYS A 30 4.60 17.02 -0.96
C CYS A 30 6.13 16.92 -1.06
N GLU A 31 6.75 17.75 -1.90
CA GLU A 31 8.21 17.79 -2.04
C GLU A 31 8.91 18.17 -0.73
N LYS A 32 8.48 19.23 -0.05
CA LYS A 32 9.03 19.62 1.26
C LYS A 32 8.91 18.49 2.29
N VAL A 33 7.77 17.81 2.34
CA VAL A 33 7.55 16.69 3.26
C VAL A 33 8.45 15.51 2.88
N ILE A 34 8.58 15.16 1.59
CA ILE A 34 9.46 14.07 1.12
C ILE A 34 10.91 14.35 1.52
N ILE A 35 11.39 15.59 1.37
CA ILE A 35 12.77 15.97 1.76
C ILE A 35 12.97 15.80 3.27
N ALA A 36 12.08 16.37 4.08
CA ALA A 36 12.19 16.27 5.54
C ALA A 36 12.07 14.81 6.04
N TRP A 37 11.17 14.03 5.43
CA TRP A 37 10.95 12.63 5.78
C TRP A 37 12.11 11.72 5.36
N THR A 38 12.73 12.02 4.22
CA THR A 38 13.98 11.37 3.79
C THR A 38 15.10 11.63 4.78
N ALA A 39 15.30 12.90 5.18
CA ALA A 39 16.35 13.27 6.13
C ALA A 39 16.17 12.58 7.49
N LEU A 40 14.94 12.42 7.98
CA LEU A 40 14.66 11.63 9.18
C LEU A 40 15.05 10.15 9.00
N GLY A 41 14.79 9.57 7.83
CA GLY A 41 15.20 8.22 7.49
C GLY A 41 16.71 8.03 7.51
N ASP A 42 17.46 8.99 6.98
CA ASP A 42 18.92 8.98 6.98
C ASP A 42 19.49 8.95 8.41
N VAL A 43 18.96 9.79 9.31
CA VAL A 43 19.32 9.79 10.75
C VAL A 43 19.04 8.42 11.39
N LEU A 44 17.98 7.74 10.97
CA LEU A 44 17.58 6.42 11.46
C LEU A 44 18.23 5.25 10.68
N ARG A 45 19.16 5.53 9.75
CA ARG A 45 19.79 4.54 8.86
C ARG A 45 18.76 3.69 8.11
N LEU A 46 17.74 4.34 7.56
CA LEU A 46 16.74 3.77 6.66
C LEU A 46 17.09 4.23 5.24
N ARG A 47 17.94 3.45 4.56
CA ARG A 47 18.40 3.83 3.22
C ARG A 47 17.25 3.67 2.21
N ILE A 48 17.05 4.68 1.36
CA ILE A 48 16.01 4.65 0.32
C ILE A 48 16.07 3.37 -0.49
N ALA A 49 17.25 2.96 -0.96
CA ALA A 49 17.39 1.79 -1.84
C ALA A 49 16.89 0.49 -1.18
N ASP A 50 17.25 0.27 0.09
CA ASP A 50 16.88 -0.95 0.82
C ASP A 50 15.38 -0.98 1.13
N GLU A 51 14.87 0.12 1.69
CA GLU A 51 13.48 0.19 2.13
C GLU A 51 12.53 0.25 0.93
N LYS A 52 12.98 0.83 -0.21
CA LYS A 52 12.29 0.74 -1.50
C LYS A 52 12.17 -0.71 -1.96
N ALA A 53 13.29 -1.43 -2.03
CA ALA A 53 13.32 -2.80 -2.50
C ALA A 53 12.43 -3.71 -1.64
N ALA A 54 12.52 -3.56 -0.31
CA ALA A 54 11.66 -4.28 0.63
C ALA A 54 10.17 -3.96 0.42
N PHE A 55 9.82 -2.69 0.27
CA PHE A 55 8.45 -2.27 0.01
C PHE A 55 7.89 -2.79 -1.32
N GLU A 56 8.70 -2.75 -2.39
CA GLU A 56 8.30 -3.24 -3.71
C GLU A 56 8.09 -4.77 -3.69
N TYR A 57 8.99 -5.51 -3.04
CA TYR A 57 8.86 -6.95 -2.83
C TYR A 57 7.56 -7.29 -2.08
N GLU A 58 7.29 -6.64 -0.95
CA GLU A 58 6.07 -6.90 -0.18
C GLU A 58 4.80 -6.52 -0.95
N ARG A 59 4.83 -5.43 -1.73
CA ARG A 59 3.70 -5.04 -2.58
C ARG A 59 3.44 -6.04 -3.69
N GLU A 60 4.48 -6.53 -4.36
CA GLU A 60 4.36 -7.54 -5.40
C GLU A 60 3.83 -8.85 -4.81
N LYS A 61 4.39 -9.30 -3.69
CA LYS A 61 3.91 -10.46 -2.93
C LYS A 61 2.44 -10.34 -2.55
N ALA A 62 2.00 -9.17 -2.08
CA ALA A 62 0.60 -8.91 -1.74
C ALA A 62 -0.34 -9.03 -2.96
N THR A 63 0.16 -8.88 -4.20
CA THR A 63 -0.65 -9.15 -5.39
C THR A 63 -0.89 -10.64 -5.63
N LEU A 64 -0.12 -11.52 -5.00
CA LEU A 64 -0.24 -12.96 -5.14
C LEU A 64 -1.07 -13.59 -4.02
N MET A 65 -1.38 -12.86 -2.96
CA MET A 65 -2.09 -13.36 -1.78
C MET A 65 -3.52 -12.83 -1.68
N CYS A 66 -4.34 -13.49 -0.87
CA CYS A 66 -5.66 -13.00 -0.50
C CYS A 66 -5.53 -11.94 0.60
N ALA A 67 -6.24 -10.82 0.47
CA ALA A 67 -6.19 -9.75 1.47
C ALA A 67 -7.01 -10.06 2.73
N TRP A 68 -7.98 -10.97 2.65
CA TRP A 68 -8.76 -11.39 3.82
C TRP A 68 -7.89 -12.24 4.74
N ASP A 69 -7.67 -11.76 5.96
CA ASP A 69 -6.72 -12.30 6.95
C ASP A 69 -7.07 -13.70 7.46
N GLU A 70 -8.36 -14.02 7.58
CA GLU A 70 -8.84 -15.37 7.95
C GLU A 70 -8.76 -16.40 6.80
N CYS A 71 -8.37 -15.98 5.58
CA CYS A 71 -8.20 -16.89 4.47
C CYS A 71 -6.84 -17.62 4.56
N MET A 72 -6.80 -18.93 4.34
CA MET A 72 -5.52 -19.66 4.23
C MET A 72 -4.58 -19.08 3.15
N TYR A 73 -5.14 -18.46 2.11
CA TYR A 73 -4.40 -17.83 1.04
C TYR A 73 -3.90 -16.41 1.38
N HIS A 74 -4.11 -15.95 2.61
CA HIS A 74 -3.48 -14.72 3.09
C HIS A 74 -1.97 -14.86 3.21
N THR A 75 -1.51 -16.05 3.61
CA THR A 75 -0.09 -16.38 3.76
C THR A 75 0.40 -17.35 2.69
N GLN A 76 -0.50 -18.01 1.96
CA GLN A 76 -0.16 -18.99 0.93
C GLN A 76 -0.66 -18.56 -0.45
N ARG A 77 0.16 -18.80 -1.48
CA ARG A 77 -0.23 -18.46 -2.84
C ARG A 77 -1.36 -19.40 -3.32
N PRO A 78 -2.54 -18.88 -3.70
CA PRO A 78 -3.57 -19.69 -4.33
C PRO A 78 -3.12 -20.15 -5.72
N LEU A 79 -3.62 -21.31 -6.15
CA LEU A 79 -3.45 -21.78 -7.53
C LEU A 79 -4.23 -20.91 -8.54
N VAL A 80 -5.28 -20.24 -8.06
CA VAL A 80 -6.08 -19.30 -8.85
C VAL A 80 -5.52 -17.89 -8.80
N THR A 81 -5.62 -17.16 -9.91
CA THR A 81 -5.22 -15.75 -9.96
C THR A 81 -6.12 -14.90 -9.07
N THR A 82 -5.51 -14.07 -8.22
CA THR A 82 -6.24 -13.15 -7.34
C THR A 82 -6.81 -11.98 -8.12
N ARG A 83 -8.02 -11.55 -7.72
CA ARG A 83 -8.76 -10.45 -8.35
C ARG A 83 -8.65 -9.19 -7.49
N ALA A 84 -8.26 -8.08 -8.11
CA ALA A 84 -8.20 -6.79 -7.43
C ALA A 84 -9.58 -6.32 -6.97
N CYS A 85 -9.64 -5.63 -5.84
CA CYS A 85 -10.82 -4.89 -5.42
C CYS A 85 -11.18 -3.86 -6.50
N LYS A 86 -12.37 -3.96 -7.09
CA LYS A 86 -12.85 -3.01 -8.10
C LYS A 86 -12.98 -1.57 -7.57
N GLY A 87 -13.05 -1.39 -6.26
CA GLY A 87 -13.15 -0.08 -5.62
C GLY A 87 -11.81 0.66 -5.60
N CYS A 88 -10.82 0.13 -4.87
CA CYS A 88 -9.54 0.78 -4.67
C CYS A 88 -8.41 0.26 -5.56
N GLY A 89 -8.51 -0.97 -6.07
CA GLY A 89 -7.42 -1.65 -6.79
C GLY A 89 -6.23 -2.07 -5.93
N GLU A 90 -6.22 -1.75 -4.64
CA GLU A 90 -5.04 -1.91 -3.75
C GLU A 90 -4.89 -3.31 -3.16
N VAL A 91 -6.01 -4.00 -2.91
CA VAL A 91 -6.05 -5.35 -2.32
C VAL A 91 -6.60 -6.35 -3.31
N ARG A 92 -6.27 -7.64 -3.14
CA ARG A 92 -6.70 -8.71 -4.05
C ARG A 92 -7.29 -9.88 -3.27
N TYR A 93 -8.18 -10.63 -3.92
CA TYR A 93 -8.89 -11.76 -3.31
C TYR A 93 -8.85 -12.98 -4.21
N CYS A 94 -8.70 -14.17 -3.62
CA CYS A 94 -8.80 -15.42 -4.36
C CYS A 94 -10.22 -15.67 -4.88
N SER A 95 -11.25 -15.16 -4.17
CA SER A 95 -12.65 -15.39 -4.50
C SER A 95 -13.54 -14.19 -4.16
N ARG A 96 -14.77 -14.18 -4.70
CA ARG A 96 -15.76 -13.14 -4.41
C ARG A 96 -16.22 -13.23 -2.95
N GLU A 97 -16.29 -14.43 -2.41
CA GLU A 97 -16.68 -14.71 -1.03
C GLU A 97 -15.69 -14.07 -0.05
N CYS A 98 -14.37 -14.22 -0.30
CA CYS A 98 -13.33 -13.57 0.51
C CYS A 98 -13.46 -12.05 0.46
N GLN A 99 -13.72 -11.47 -0.71
CA GLN A 99 -13.96 -10.03 -0.82
C GLN A 99 -15.16 -9.57 0.01
N VAL A 100 -16.27 -10.31 -0.04
CA VAL A 100 -17.49 -9.95 0.72
C VAL A 100 -17.27 -10.07 2.22
N ARG A 101 -16.52 -11.07 2.68
CA ARG A 101 -16.18 -11.26 4.10
C ARG A 101 -15.27 -10.12 4.59
N ASP A 102 -14.18 -9.85 3.90
CA ASP A 102 -13.27 -8.74 4.24
C ASP A 102 -13.98 -7.38 4.19
N TRP A 103 -14.87 -7.17 3.22
CA TRP A 103 -15.73 -5.98 3.15
C TRP A 103 -16.56 -5.77 4.41
N LYS A 104 -17.11 -6.86 4.97
CA LYS A 104 -17.90 -6.82 6.21
C LYS A 104 -17.02 -6.66 7.46
N GLN A 105 -15.81 -7.19 7.45
CA GLN A 105 -14.91 -7.13 8.61
C GLN A 105 -14.18 -5.80 8.75
N GLY A 106 -13.85 -5.12 7.66
CA GLY A 106 -13.20 -3.81 7.79
C GLY A 106 -12.84 -3.10 6.49
N HIS A 107 -12.71 -3.83 5.36
CA HIS A 107 -12.24 -3.23 4.12
C HIS A 107 -13.07 -2.03 3.66
N ARG A 108 -14.38 -2.05 3.89
CA ARG A 108 -15.29 -0.95 3.53
C ARG A 108 -14.91 0.40 4.15
N ASN A 109 -14.26 0.40 5.32
CA ASN A 109 -13.96 1.61 6.07
C ASN A 109 -12.78 2.38 5.46
N HIS A 110 -11.89 1.70 4.74
CA HIS A 110 -10.68 2.28 4.16
C HIS A 110 -10.58 2.08 2.64
N CYS A 111 -11.57 1.42 2.02
CA CYS A 111 -11.65 1.31 0.57
C CYS A 111 -11.87 2.69 -0.06
N LYS A 112 -10.78 3.29 -0.56
CA LYS A 112 -10.83 4.48 -1.40
C LYS A 112 -11.40 4.08 -2.76
N ARG A 113 -12.72 4.04 -2.87
CA ARG A 113 -13.39 3.88 -4.17
C ARG A 113 -12.84 4.96 -5.08
N LEU A 114 -12.22 4.56 -6.19
CA LEU A 114 -11.91 5.48 -7.26
C LEU A 114 -13.23 6.18 -7.60
N LYS A 115 -13.38 7.45 -7.24
CA LYS A 115 -14.41 8.28 -7.84
C LYS A 115 -14.01 8.33 -9.31
N THR A 116 -14.64 7.50 -10.13
CA THR A 116 -14.68 7.71 -11.57
C THR A 116 -15.39 9.06 -11.76
N GLY A 117 -14.61 10.14 -11.74
CA GLY A 117 -15.03 11.40 -12.32
C GLY A 117 -15.23 11.14 -13.80
N LYS A 118 -16.45 11.41 -14.27
CA LYS A 118 -16.77 11.59 -15.69
C LYS A 118 -15.81 12.57 -16.34
#